data_AF-D6Z5G4-F1
#
_entry.id   AF-D6Z5G4-F1
#
_cell.length_a   1.000
_cell.length_b   1.000
_cell.length_c   1.000
_cell.angle_alpha   90.00
_cell.angle_beta   90.00
_cell.angle_gamma   90.00
#
_symmetry.space_group_name_H-M   'P 1'
#
loop_
_entity.id
_entity.type
_entity.pdbx_description
1 polymer ?
#
loop_
_entity_poly.entity_id
_entity_poly.type
_entity_poly.pdbx_seq_one_letter_code
_entity_poly.pdbx_strand_id
1 'polypeptide(L)'
;MDRVVDSIYTHELDRYTSLDPFLNKFLQIKGLNGEELRELQEKQDAYLLRLVEKRGCDESFMEWLFKVVAQFSIERKHRFVAQFVRRNKKLEAFKRLSLEPRERSSSGSWVPVLQERVEYWESMLPIVNTVELLGHKQYIERRIQALRSAIEQEKKNDFIGD
;
A
#
# COMPACT_ATOMS: atom_id res chain seq x y z
N MET A 1 -4.16 12.52 20.29
CA MET A 1 -3.85 11.59 19.19
C MET A 1 -3.07 12.28 18.07
N ASP A 2 -3.54 13.43 17.55
CA ASP A 2 -2.75 14.23 16.59
C ASP A 2 -1.32 14.52 17.08
N ARG A 3 -1.14 15.01 18.32
CA ARG A 3 0.20 15.22 18.93
C ARG A 3 1.08 13.97 19.01
N VAL A 4 0.49 12.77 19.09
CA VAL A 4 1.25 11.51 19.15
C VAL A 4 1.73 11.13 17.76
N VAL A 5 0.86 11.25 16.75
CA VAL A 5 1.25 11.03 15.35
C VAL A 5 2.26 12.07 14.89
N ASP A 6 2.07 13.34 15.25
CA ASP A 6 3.02 14.40 14.93
C ASP A 6 4.36 14.15 15.63
N SER A 7 4.35 13.74 16.91
CA SER A 7 5.57 13.33 17.64
C SER A 7 6.28 12.16 16.96
N ILE A 8 5.53 11.11 16.56
CA ILE A 8 6.05 9.95 15.81
C ILE A 8 6.63 10.40 14.46
N TYR A 9 5.96 11.28 13.74
CA TYR A 9 6.43 11.80 12.44
C TYR A 9 7.70 12.63 12.58
N THR A 10 7.80 13.50 13.59
CA THR A 10 9.03 14.23 13.89
C THR A 10 10.18 13.32 14.33
N HIS A 11 9.88 12.24 15.07
CA HIS A 11 10.88 11.24 15.44
C HIS A 11 11.38 10.41 14.23
N GLU A 12 10.54 10.23 13.20
CA GLU A 12 10.92 9.60 11.92
C GLU A 12 11.92 10.44 11.12
N LEU A 13 11.78 11.77 11.16
CA LEU A 13 12.68 12.69 10.45
C LEU A 13 14.11 12.66 11.02
N ASP A 14 14.23 12.38 12.32
CA ASP A 14 15.49 12.44 13.08
C ASP A 14 16.24 11.11 13.18
N ARG A 15 15.62 9.96 12.88
CA ARG A 15 16.28 8.65 12.99
C ARG A 15 15.89 7.65 11.90
N TYR A 16 16.94 7.08 11.31
CA TYR A 16 16.99 5.95 10.37
C TYR A 16 16.51 4.61 10.98
N THR A 17 15.38 4.59 11.69
CA THR A 17 14.88 3.39 12.41
C THR A 17 13.48 3.04 11.92
N SER A 18 13.35 1.87 11.28
CA SER A 18 12.06 1.30 10.88
C SER A 18 11.06 1.38 12.03
N LEU A 19 9.88 1.96 11.78
CA LEU A 19 8.74 1.96 12.71
C LEU A 19 8.04 0.62 12.84
N ASP A 20 8.55 -0.45 12.22
CA ASP A 20 8.08 -1.80 12.46
C ASP A 20 7.81 -2.08 13.94
N PRO A 21 8.63 -1.66 14.92
CA PRO A 21 8.39 -1.97 16.32
C PRO A 21 7.26 -1.14 16.94
N PHE A 22 7.11 0.14 16.60
CA PHE A 22 6.19 1.05 17.28
C PHE A 22 4.76 0.95 16.73
N LEU A 23 4.63 0.81 15.41
CA LEU A 23 3.33 0.48 14.81
C LEU A 23 2.93 -0.94 15.17
N ASN A 24 3.81 -1.96 15.12
CA ASN A 24 3.43 -3.29 15.61
C ASN A 24 3.03 -3.29 17.09
N LYS A 25 3.60 -2.41 17.92
CA LYS A 25 3.21 -2.27 19.34
C LYS A 25 1.89 -1.52 19.52
N PHE A 26 1.57 -0.56 18.66
CA PHE A 26 0.25 0.10 18.61
C PHE A 26 -0.83 -0.81 18.00
N LEU A 27 -0.41 -1.72 17.12
CA LEU A 27 -1.20 -2.73 16.41
C LEU A 27 -1.16 -4.09 17.10
N GLN A 28 -0.75 -4.20 18.38
CA GLN A 28 -0.62 -5.49 19.05
C GLN A 28 -1.98 -6.21 19.16
N ILE A 29 -2.25 -7.03 18.14
CA ILE A 29 -3.28 -8.06 18.06
C ILE A 29 -2.69 -9.30 18.73
N LYS A 30 -2.59 -9.32 20.05
CA LYS A 30 -2.32 -10.57 20.78
C LYS A 30 -3.51 -10.87 21.69
N GLY A 31 -4.23 -11.94 21.36
CA GLY A 31 -5.30 -12.50 22.21
C GLY A 31 -6.72 -12.00 21.94
N LEU A 32 -6.96 -11.25 20.85
CA LEU A 32 -8.31 -10.81 20.47
C LEU A 32 -9.04 -11.86 19.64
N ASN A 33 -10.34 -12.02 19.88
CA ASN A 33 -11.19 -12.83 19.01
C ASN A 33 -11.44 -12.10 17.66
N GLY A 34 -11.99 -12.80 16.67
CA GLY A 34 -12.14 -12.27 15.30
C GLY A 34 -13.04 -11.04 15.17
N GLU A 35 -13.95 -10.82 16.13
CA GLU A 35 -14.87 -9.68 16.16
C GLU A 35 -14.19 -8.44 16.75
N GLU A 36 -13.50 -8.59 17.88
CA GLU A 36 -12.71 -7.52 18.52
C GLU A 36 -11.60 -7.01 17.59
N LEU A 37 -10.97 -7.93 16.83
CA LEU A 37 -9.98 -7.56 15.82
C LEU A 37 -10.60 -6.67 14.73
N ARG A 38 -11.80 -7.02 14.26
CA ARG A 38 -12.48 -6.26 13.21
C ARG A 38 -12.89 -4.87 13.71
N GLU A 39 -13.44 -4.77 14.92
CA GLU A 39 -13.77 -3.48 15.51
C GLU A 39 -12.54 -2.58 15.71
N LEU A 40 -11.43 -3.17 16.15
CA LEU A 40 -10.18 -2.46 16.31
C LEU A 40 -9.65 -1.96 14.95
N GLN A 41 -9.70 -2.80 13.92
CA GLN A 41 -9.32 -2.42 12.55
C GLN A 41 -10.19 -1.29 12.01
N GLU A 42 -11.50 -1.30 12.22
CA GLU A 42 -12.37 -0.20 11.79
C GLU A 42 -12.08 1.10 12.53
N LYS A 43 -11.80 1.05 13.83
CA LYS A 43 -11.38 2.25 14.61
C LYS A 43 -10.05 2.80 14.10
N GLN A 44 -9.09 1.91 13.80
CA GLN A 44 -7.81 2.28 13.20
C GLN A 44 -8.01 2.92 11.83
N ASP A 45 -8.81 2.29 10.97
CA ASP A 45 -9.08 2.76 9.61
C ASP A 45 -9.78 4.10 9.63
N ALA A 46 -10.78 4.29 10.50
CA ALA A 46 -11.45 5.58 10.66
C ALA A 46 -10.47 6.71 11.05
N TYR A 47 -9.55 6.42 11.96
CA TYR A 47 -8.54 7.39 12.37
C TYR A 47 -7.54 7.71 11.25
N LEU A 48 -6.98 6.69 10.61
CA LEU A 48 -5.99 6.87 9.54
C LEU A 48 -6.61 7.52 8.30
N LEU A 49 -7.85 7.16 7.92
CA LEU A 49 -8.57 7.79 6.81
C LEU A 49 -8.83 9.27 7.09
N ARG A 50 -9.12 9.66 8.34
CA ARG A 50 -9.24 11.06 8.74
C ARG A 50 -7.92 11.82 8.57
N LEU A 51 -6.78 11.17 8.83
CA LEU A 51 -5.46 11.75 8.57
C LEU A 51 -5.19 11.92 7.08
N VAL A 52 -5.59 10.94 6.25
CA VAL A 52 -5.53 11.07 4.78
C VAL A 52 -6.34 12.26 4.29
N GLU A 53 -7.55 12.45 4.83
CA GLU A 53 -8.40 13.60 4.49
C GLU A 53 -7.74 14.93 4.86
N LYS A 54 -7.22 15.03 6.09
CA LYS A 54 -6.62 16.27 6.62
C LYS A 54 -5.29 16.62 5.93
N ARG A 55 -4.45 15.62 5.67
CA ARG A 55 -3.05 15.80 5.23
C ARG A 55 -2.75 15.23 3.85
N GLY A 56 -3.74 14.89 3.03
CA GLY A 56 -3.52 14.22 1.73
C GLY A 56 -2.62 14.96 0.74
N CYS A 57 -2.46 16.27 0.89
CA CYS A 57 -1.55 17.10 0.08
C CYS A 57 -0.10 17.13 0.61
N ASP A 58 0.15 16.64 1.82
CA ASP A 58 1.49 16.50 2.41
C ASP A 58 2.14 15.22 1.86
N GLU A 59 2.94 15.39 0.81
CA GLU A 59 3.51 14.31 0.03
C GLU A 59 4.47 13.42 0.87
N SER A 60 5.25 14.02 1.77
CA SER A 60 6.18 13.30 2.65
C SER A 60 5.44 12.47 3.70
N PHE A 61 4.41 13.04 4.32
CA PHE A 61 3.58 12.30 5.28
C PHE A 61 2.81 11.16 4.61
N MET A 62 2.28 11.38 3.40
CA MET A 62 1.56 10.33 2.66
C MET A 62 2.48 9.19 2.24
N GLU A 63 3.71 9.48 1.79
CA GLU A 63 4.68 8.44 1.49
C GLU A 63 4.97 7.56 2.72
N TRP A 64 5.16 8.18 3.88
CA TRP A 64 5.36 7.48 5.15
C TRP A 64 4.15 6.64 5.55
N LEU A 65 2.95 7.24 5.54
CA LEU A 65 1.71 6.55 5.90
C LEU A 65 1.46 5.34 5.01
N PHE A 66 1.71 5.46 3.70
CA PHE A 66 1.50 4.36 2.77
C PHE A 66 2.49 3.20 2.96
N LYS A 67 3.67 3.41 3.57
CA LYS A 67 4.54 2.28 4.00
C LYS A 67 3.85 1.40 5.04
N VAL A 68 3.06 2.01 5.92
CA VAL A 68 2.24 1.29 6.92
C VAL A 68 1.07 0.59 6.25
N VAL A 69 0.33 1.32 5.41
CA VAL A 69 -0.83 0.79 4.68
C VAL A 69 -0.45 -0.38 3.77
N ALA A 70 0.77 -0.41 3.23
CA ALA A 70 1.25 -1.49 2.38
C ALA A 70 1.16 -2.89 3.01
N GLN A 71 1.18 -2.96 4.35
CA GLN A 71 1.08 -4.19 5.15
C GLN A 71 -0.36 -4.61 5.45
N PHE A 72 -1.36 -3.79 5.11
CA PHE A 72 -2.77 -4.11 5.37
C PHE A 72 -3.32 -5.10 4.33
N SER A 73 -4.51 -5.66 4.62
CA SER A 73 -5.26 -6.47 3.66
C SER A 73 -5.59 -5.67 2.40
N ILE A 74 -5.87 -6.37 1.29
CA ILE A 74 -6.15 -5.75 -0.01
C ILE A 74 -7.34 -4.79 0.10
N GLU A 75 -8.41 -5.18 0.78
CA GLU A 75 -9.62 -4.38 0.95
C GLU A 75 -9.32 -3.08 1.69
N ARG A 76 -8.53 -3.15 2.77
CA ARG A 76 -8.13 -1.98 3.55
C ARG A 76 -7.26 -1.06 2.70
N LYS A 77 -6.25 -1.60 2.01
CA LYS A 77 -5.39 -0.84 1.09
C LYS A 77 -6.21 -0.05 0.06
N HIS A 78 -7.21 -0.68 -0.56
CA HIS A 78 -8.08 -0.02 -1.52
C HIS A 78 -8.85 1.17 -0.92
N ARG A 79 -9.35 1.05 0.31
CA ARG A 79 -10.01 2.19 1.00
C ARG A 79 -9.06 3.38 1.14
N PHE A 80 -7.82 3.15 1.53
CA PHE A 80 -6.81 4.22 1.67
C PHE A 80 -6.41 4.82 0.33
N VAL A 81 -6.17 4.00 -0.70
CA VAL A 81 -5.87 4.46 -2.06
C VAL A 81 -7.02 5.34 -2.58
N ALA A 82 -8.26 4.88 -2.45
CA ALA A 82 -9.44 5.63 -2.87
C ALA A 82 -9.55 6.98 -2.14
N GLN A 83 -9.31 7.01 -0.83
CA GLN A 83 -9.33 8.26 -0.07
C GLN A 83 -8.22 9.22 -0.51
N PHE A 84 -7.01 8.70 -0.74
CA PHE A 84 -5.89 9.52 -1.18
C PHE A 84 -6.15 10.16 -2.54
N VAL A 85 -6.57 9.41 -3.56
CA VAL A 85 -6.77 9.97 -4.91
C VAL A 85 -7.95 10.94 -5.00
N ARG A 86 -8.93 10.83 -4.08
CA ARG A 86 -9.99 11.84 -3.91
C ARG A 86 -9.44 13.16 -3.39
N ARG A 87 -8.45 13.11 -2.49
CA ARG A 87 -7.86 14.29 -1.85
C ARG A 87 -6.72 14.91 -2.66
N ASN A 88 -5.91 14.07 -3.31
CA ASN A 88 -4.71 14.47 -4.04
C ASN A 88 -4.68 13.79 -5.41
N LYS A 89 -4.91 14.59 -6.46
CA LYS A 89 -4.92 14.15 -7.87
C LYS A 89 -3.55 14.27 -8.55
N LYS A 90 -2.47 14.54 -7.80
CA LYS A 90 -1.12 14.65 -8.39
C LYS A 90 -0.57 13.26 -8.67
N LEU A 91 -0.37 12.95 -9.95
CA LEU A 91 0.22 11.69 -10.39
C LEU A 91 1.58 11.40 -9.74
N GLU A 92 2.45 12.41 -9.64
CA GLU A 92 3.78 12.22 -9.05
C GLU A 92 3.73 11.90 -7.55
N ALA A 93 2.73 12.41 -6.83
CA ALA A 93 2.51 12.04 -5.43
C ALA A 93 2.05 10.58 -5.33
N PHE A 94 1.13 10.16 -6.20
CA PHE A 94 0.64 8.78 -6.24
C PHE A 94 1.76 7.77 -6.54
N LYS A 95 2.65 8.08 -7.50
CA LYS A 95 3.77 7.20 -7.89
C LYS A 95 4.75 6.91 -6.76
N ARG A 96 4.89 7.83 -5.79
CA ARG A 96 5.80 7.67 -4.64
C ARG A 96 5.21 6.83 -3.52
N LEU A 97 3.91 6.54 -3.54
CA LEU A 97 3.27 5.75 -2.50
C LEU A 97 3.77 4.30 -2.54
N SER A 98 3.99 3.73 -1.34
CA SER A 98 4.24 2.30 -1.18
C SER A 98 2.90 1.55 -1.28
N LEU A 99 2.52 1.13 -2.48
CA LEU A 99 1.25 0.42 -2.73
C LEU A 99 1.36 -1.11 -2.56
N GLU A 100 2.58 -1.65 -2.47
CA GLU A 100 2.85 -3.06 -2.26
C GLU A 100 3.80 -3.24 -1.07
N PRO A 101 3.72 -4.37 -0.34
CA PRO A 101 4.72 -4.69 0.68
C PRO A 101 6.11 -4.80 0.04
N ARG A 102 7.13 -4.35 0.78
CA ARG A 102 8.55 -4.36 0.33
C ARG A 102 9.13 -5.76 0.23
N GLU A 103 8.73 -6.64 1.13
CA GLU A 103 9.25 -7.99 1.24
C GLU A 103 8.26 -8.97 0.62
N ARG A 104 8.76 -9.80 -0.29
CA ARG A 104 8.05 -10.95 -0.83
C ARG A 104 9.03 -12.10 -0.94
N SER A 105 8.57 -13.29 -0.63
CA SER A 105 9.33 -14.53 -0.80
C SER A 105 8.57 -15.45 -1.75
N SER A 106 9.33 -16.27 -2.48
CA SER A 106 8.79 -17.42 -3.21
C SER A 106 9.58 -18.66 -2.79
N SER A 107 8.90 -19.80 -2.71
CA SER A 107 9.52 -21.12 -2.60
C SER A 107 9.40 -21.82 -3.94
N GLY A 108 10.35 -21.57 -4.84
CA GLY A 108 10.34 -22.06 -6.23
C GLY A 108 10.13 -20.92 -7.23
N SER A 109 9.23 -21.11 -8.19
CA SER A 109 8.98 -20.14 -9.27
C SER A 109 8.43 -18.81 -8.75
N TRP A 110 8.87 -17.68 -9.33
CA TRP A 110 8.28 -16.37 -9.03
C TRP A 110 6.95 -16.12 -9.74
N VAL A 111 6.54 -16.99 -10.68
CA VAL A 111 5.30 -16.82 -11.46
C VAL A 111 4.07 -16.61 -10.56
N PRO A 112 3.80 -17.43 -9.53
CA PRO A 112 2.63 -17.22 -8.66
C PRO A 112 2.66 -15.87 -7.93
N VAL A 113 3.82 -15.49 -7.40
CA VAL A 113 4.00 -14.20 -6.71
C VAL A 113 3.76 -13.03 -7.66
N LEU A 114 4.22 -13.11 -8.90
CA LEU A 114 3.99 -12.08 -9.92
C LEU A 114 2.52 -12.04 -10.36
N GLN A 115 1.85 -13.19 -10.44
CA GLN A 115 0.42 -13.29 -10.79
C GLN A 115 -0.45 -12.58 -9.74
N GLU A 116 -0.22 -12.85 -8.44
CA GLU A 116 -0.91 -12.15 -7.35
C GLU A 116 -0.71 -10.63 -7.40
N ARG A 117 0.48 -10.18 -7.85
CA ARG A 117 0.76 -8.76 -8.04
C ARG A 117 -0.07 -8.18 -9.18
N VAL A 118 -0.17 -8.89 -10.30
CA VAL A 118 -1.02 -8.47 -11.44
C VAL A 118 -2.46 -8.30 -10.96
N GLU A 119 -3.01 -9.31 -10.28
CA GLU A 119 -4.38 -9.29 -9.75
C GLU A 119 -4.61 -8.12 -8.78
N TYR A 120 -3.65 -7.87 -7.89
CA TYR A 120 -3.70 -6.73 -6.99
C TYR A 120 -3.74 -5.38 -7.75
N TRP A 121 -2.84 -5.16 -8.71
CA TRP A 121 -2.85 -3.91 -9.49
C TRP A 121 -4.10 -3.77 -10.35
N GLU A 122 -4.60 -4.84 -10.95
CA GLU A 122 -5.86 -4.86 -11.70
C GLU A 122 -7.05 -4.47 -10.83
N SER A 123 -7.11 -4.99 -9.60
CA SER A 123 -8.18 -4.70 -8.66
C SER A 123 -8.22 -3.23 -8.21
N MET A 124 -7.15 -2.45 -8.44
CA MET A 124 -7.11 -1.00 -8.19
C MET A 124 -7.64 -0.16 -9.38
N LEU A 125 -7.74 -0.71 -10.59
CA LEU A 125 -8.21 0.04 -11.76
C LEU A 125 -9.58 0.72 -11.57
N PRO A 126 -10.59 0.09 -10.94
CA PRO A 126 -11.87 0.73 -10.69
C PRO A 126 -11.77 2.00 -9.83
N ILE A 127 -10.77 2.09 -8.94
CA ILE A 127 -10.56 3.22 -8.04
C ILE A 127 -10.13 4.48 -8.81
N VAL A 128 -9.40 4.30 -9.91
CA VAL A 128 -8.83 5.39 -10.72
C VAL A 128 -9.53 5.56 -12.07
N ASN A 129 -10.78 5.10 -12.19
CA ASN A 129 -11.50 5.06 -13.47
C ASN A 129 -12.22 6.38 -13.84
N THR A 130 -11.82 7.51 -13.25
CA THR A 130 -12.38 8.83 -13.59
C THR A 130 -11.47 9.55 -14.60
N VAL A 131 -12.04 10.48 -15.38
CA VAL A 131 -11.29 11.28 -16.37
C VAL A 131 -10.12 12.03 -15.73
N GLU A 132 -10.33 12.58 -14.53
CA GLU A 132 -9.32 13.31 -13.77
C GLU A 132 -8.14 12.42 -13.32
N LEU A 133 -8.33 11.11 -13.26
CA LEU A 133 -7.34 10.13 -12.84
C LEU A 133 -6.77 9.31 -14.01
N LEU A 134 -7.00 9.72 -15.26
CA LEU A 134 -6.51 9.00 -16.45
C LEU A 134 -5.00 8.71 -16.40
N GLY A 135 -4.19 9.67 -15.94
CA GLY A 135 -2.75 9.47 -15.78
C GLY A 135 -2.39 8.42 -14.72
N HIS A 136 -3.21 8.27 -13.67
CA HIS A 136 -3.04 7.25 -12.63
C HIS A 136 -3.42 5.88 -13.18
N LYS A 137 -4.53 5.79 -13.91
CA LYS A 137 -4.94 4.57 -14.62
C LYS A 137 -3.85 4.07 -15.57
N GLN A 138 -3.33 4.95 -16.43
CA GLN A 138 -2.22 4.63 -17.33
C GLN A 138 -0.93 4.20 -16.61
N TYR A 139 -0.69 4.71 -15.41
CA TYR A 139 0.43 4.27 -14.59
C TYR A 139 0.21 2.84 -14.07
N ILE A 140 -0.99 2.54 -13.54
CA ILE A 140 -1.37 1.19 -13.09
C ILE A 140 -1.30 0.18 -14.25
N GLU A 141 -1.85 0.52 -15.42
CA GLU A 141 -1.81 -0.34 -16.61
C GLU A 141 -0.37 -0.64 -17.05
N ARG A 142 0.52 0.35 -17.02
CA ARG A 142 1.95 0.14 -17.31
C ARG A 142 2.62 -0.79 -16.30
N ARG A 143 2.27 -0.67 -15.01
CA ARG A 143 2.76 -1.58 -13.96
C ARG A 143 2.28 -3.02 -14.19
N ILE A 144 1.01 -3.21 -14.53
CA ILE A 144 0.43 -4.50 -14.88
C ILE A 144 1.17 -5.11 -16.07
N GLN A 145 1.40 -4.33 -17.13
CA GLN A 145 2.11 -4.81 -18.32
C GLN A 145 3.53 -5.25 -18.00
N ALA A 146 4.27 -4.48 -17.20
CA ALA A 146 5.62 -4.83 -16.78
C ALA A 146 5.65 -6.14 -15.97
N LEU A 147 4.68 -6.34 -15.07
CA LEU A 147 4.53 -7.58 -14.30
C LEU A 147 4.24 -8.78 -15.21
N ARG A 148 3.33 -8.63 -16.17
CA ARG A 148 3.02 -9.68 -17.17
C ARG A 148 4.25 -10.05 -18.01
N SER A 149 5.04 -9.06 -18.42
CA SER A 149 6.31 -9.32 -19.12
C SER A 149 7.32 -10.06 -18.23
N ALA A 150 7.39 -9.75 -16.93
CA ALA A 150 8.24 -10.48 -15.99
C ALA A 150 7.81 -11.95 -15.82
N ILE A 151 6.49 -12.22 -15.79
CA ILE A 151 5.94 -13.59 -15.75
C ILE A 151 6.40 -14.40 -16.96
N GLU A 152 6.28 -13.83 -18.17
CA GLU A 152 6.68 -14.53 -19.39
C GLU A 152 8.18 -14.76 -19.47
N GLN A 153 9.00 -13.89 -18.87
CA GLN A 153 10.43 -14.11 -18.78
C GLN A 153 10.78 -15.22 -17.78
N GLU A 154 10.15 -15.25 -16.61
CA GLU A 154 10.35 -16.29 -15.61
C GLU A 154 10.00 -17.67 -16.18
N LYS A 155 8.86 -17.81 -16.86
CA LYS A 155 8.45 -19.06 -17.52
C LYS A 155 9.48 -19.55 -18.56
N LYS A 156 10.10 -18.63 -19.30
CA LYS A 156 11.15 -18.99 -20.28
C LYS A 156 12.42 -19.46 -19.59
N ASN A 157 12.79 -18.83 -18.48
CA ASN A 157 13.97 -19.22 -17.71
C ASN A 157 13.78 -20.61 -17.10
N ASP A 158 12.60 -20.88 -16.53
CA ASP A 158 12.24 -22.20 -15.99
C ASP A 158 12.31 -23.28 -17.09
N PHE A 159 11.89 -22.95 -18.33
CA PHE A 159 11.92 -23.91 -19.44
C PHE A 159 13.31 -24.15 -20.06
N ILE A 160 14.22 -23.18 -19.99
CA ILE A 160 15.59 -23.28 -20.55
C ILE A 160 16.59 -23.84 -19.52
N GLY A 161 16.24 -23.79 -18.24
CA GLY A 161 17.08 -24.25 -17.12
C GLY A 161 17.01 -25.74 -16.79
N ASP A 162 16.10 -26.49 -17.43
CA ASP A 162 15.96 -27.96 -17.37
C ASP A 162 16.66 -28.63 -18.58
#